data_AF-A0A8J4EGR6-F1
#
_entry.id   AF-A0A8J4EGR6-F1
#
_cell.length_a   1.000
_cell.length_b   1.000
_cell.length_c   1.000
_cell.angle_alpha   90.00
_cell.angle_beta   90.00
_cell.angle_gamma   90.00
#
_symmetry.space_group_name_H-M   'P 1'
#
loop_
_entity.id
_entity.type
_entity.pdbx_description
1 polymer ?
#
loop_
_entity_poly.entity_id
_entity_poly.type
_entity_poly.pdbx_seq_one_letter_code
_entity_poly.pdbx_strand_id
1 'polypeptide(L)'
;MVSFIRNVSFDCSDPYALARFWSAVVGHPVHPECAPGDAQVVIEPPDGPRLFFQAVPEDKVAKNRMHVCLQPTGTGRDAEIDRLLALGATMAADHRDSGWAVLRDPAGNEFCLTRSSAERRSWVVWRQDDNGNRFEVDRFATREEAEKVAATMEARGHKQLYWVAPVE
;
A
#
# COMPACT_ATOMS: atom_id res chain seq x y z
N MET A 1 -19.67 12.36 -18.67
CA MET A 1 -18.74 11.26 -19.00
C MET A 1 -17.49 11.47 -18.16
N VAL A 2 -16.97 10.43 -17.50
CA VAL A 2 -15.80 10.53 -16.61
C VAL A 2 -14.73 9.52 -17.03
N SER A 3 -13.45 9.85 -16.80
CA SER A 3 -12.30 9.01 -17.12
C SER A 3 -11.87 8.16 -15.92
N PHE A 4 -11.17 7.05 -16.16
CA PHE A 4 -10.54 6.21 -15.13
C PHE A 4 -9.07 5.92 -15.50
N ILE A 5 -8.26 5.51 -14.51
CA ILE A 5 -6.86 5.13 -14.75
C ILE A 5 -6.84 3.77 -15.45
N ARG A 6 -6.44 3.74 -16.71
CA ARG A 6 -6.40 2.50 -17.51
C ARG A 6 -5.20 1.62 -17.16
N ASN A 7 -4.01 2.20 -17.02
CA ASN A 7 -2.78 1.48 -16.75
C ASN A 7 -1.78 2.33 -15.95
N VAL A 8 -0.79 1.64 -15.40
CA VAL A 8 0.44 2.19 -14.84
C VAL A 8 1.60 1.56 -15.60
N SER A 9 2.47 2.40 -16.18
CA SER A 9 3.61 1.95 -16.99
C SER A 9 4.92 1.98 -16.21
N PHE A 10 5.74 0.95 -16.42
CA PHE A 10 7.08 0.80 -15.89
C PHE A 10 8.06 0.66 -17.06
N ASP A 11 9.02 1.57 -17.12
CA ASP A 11 10.13 1.48 -18.06
C ASP A 11 11.21 0.55 -17.51
N CYS A 12 11.74 -0.32 -18.37
CA CYS A 12 12.75 -1.32 -18.01
C CYS A 12 13.49 -1.85 -19.25
N SER A 13 14.61 -2.55 -19.03
CA SER A 13 15.35 -3.21 -20.12
C SER A 13 14.82 -4.61 -20.47
N ASP A 14 14.20 -5.31 -19.51
CA ASP A 14 13.59 -6.63 -19.70
C ASP A 14 12.14 -6.65 -19.17
N PRO A 15 11.15 -6.37 -20.04
CA PRO A 15 9.74 -6.34 -19.66
C PRO A 15 9.20 -7.67 -19.14
N TYR A 16 9.63 -8.79 -19.72
CA TYR A 16 9.10 -10.11 -19.33
C TYR A 16 9.63 -10.51 -17.95
N ALA A 17 10.94 -10.35 -17.69
CA ALA A 17 11.49 -10.62 -16.37
C ALA A 17 10.87 -9.73 -15.29
N LEU A 18 10.68 -8.43 -15.59
CA LEU A 18 10.06 -7.52 -14.64
C LEU A 18 8.58 -7.85 -14.38
N ALA A 19 7.83 -8.19 -15.42
CA ALA A 19 6.45 -8.65 -15.29
C ALA A 19 6.34 -9.94 -14.47
N ARG A 20 7.29 -10.87 -14.58
CA ARG A 20 7.32 -12.09 -13.74
C ARG A 20 7.50 -11.76 -12.26
N PHE A 21 8.36 -10.79 -11.93
CA PHE A 21 8.47 -10.27 -10.55
C PHE A 21 7.13 -9.67 -10.10
N TRP A 22 6.57 -8.74 -10.86
CA TRP A 22 5.32 -8.07 -10.51
C TRP A 22 4.11 -9.02 -10.45
N SER A 23 4.11 -10.08 -11.26
CA SER A 23 3.10 -11.15 -11.22
C SER A 23 3.09 -11.85 -9.85
N ALA A 24 4.27 -12.11 -9.27
CA ALA A 24 4.39 -12.65 -7.92
C ALA A 24 4.05 -11.61 -6.84
N VAL A 25 4.30 -10.32 -7.08
CA VAL A 25 3.92 -9.22 -6.17
C VAL A 25 2.40 -9.15 -6.04
N VAL A 26 1.67 -9.03 -7.15
CA VAL A 26 0.21 -8.79 -7.15
C VAL A 26 -0.63 -10.07 -7.19
N GLY A 27 0.01 -11.24 -7.30
CA GLY A 27 -0.68 -12.53 -7.32
C GLY A 27 -1.55 -12.74 -8.57
N HIS A 28 -1.19 -12.13 -9.69
CA HIS A 28 -1.93 -12.25 -10.96
C HIS A 28 -0.97 -12.64 -12.10
N PRO A 29 -1.32 -13.60 -12.97
CA PRO A 29 -0.44 -14.05 -14.04
C PRO A 29 -0.14 -12.94 -15.06
N VAL A 30 1.05 -13.02 -15.66
CA VAL A 30 1.36 -12.29 -16.90
C VAL A 30 0.35 -12.70 -17.98
N HIS A 31 -0.07 -11.73 -18.80
CA HIS A 31 -1.05 -11.98 -19.86
C HIS A 31 -0.58 -13.11 -20.79
N PRO A 32 -1.46 -14.06 -21.17
CA PRO A 32 -1.07 -15.29 -21.87
C PRO A 32 -0.47 -15.06 -23.26
N GLU A 33 -0.73 -13.91 -23.87
CA GLU A 33 -0.16 -13.53 -25.17
C GLU A 33 1.24 -12.91 -25.09
N CYS A 34 1.74 -12.63 -23.87
CA CYS A 34 3.07 -12.07 -23.69
C CYS A 34 4.12 -13.18 -23.53
N ALA A 35 5.27 -13.01 -24.17
CA ALA A 35 6.37 -13.97 -24.19
C ALA A 35 7.73 -13.31 -23.90
N PRO A 36 8.77 -14.09 -23.52
CA PRO A 36 10.13 -13.59 -23.40
C PRO A 36 10.60 -12.92 -24.70
N GLY A 37 11.20 -11.73 -24.57
CA GLY A 37 11.67 -10.93 -25.72
C GLY A 37 10.68 -9.91 -26.26
N ASP A 38 9.42 -9.92 -25.79
CA ASP A 38 8.46 -8.88 -26.16
C ASP A 38 8.89 -7.51 -25.64
N ALA A 39 8.79 -6.49 -26.48
CA ALA A 39 9.05 -5.10 -26.10
C ALA A 39 8.02 -4.53 -25.13
N GLN A 40 6.86 -5.19 -24.99
CA GLN A 40 5.76 -4.79 -24.13
C GLN A 40 5.12 -6.01 -23.49
N VAL A 41 5.01 -5.99 -22.17
CA VAL A 41 4.39 -7.08 -21.40
C VAL A 41 3.38 -6.49 -20.43
N VAL A 42 2.27 -7.20 -20.19
CA VAL A 42 1.18 -6.69 -19.34
C VAL A 42 0.70 -7.71 -18.32
N ILE A 43 0.21 -7.19 -17.20
CA ILE A 43 -0.56 -7.93 -16.18
C ILE A 43 -1.90 -7.20 -16.04
N GLU A 44 -2.99 -7.96 -16.01
CA GLU A 44 -4.35 -7.41 -15.93
C GLU A 44 -5.09 -7.88 -14.68
N PRO A 45 -4.74 -7.34 -13.48
CA PRO A 45 -5.48 -7.66 -12.28
C PRO A 45 -6.98 -7.36 -12.45
N PRO A 46 -7.88 -8.19 -11.92
CA PRO A 46 -9.33 -7.98 -12.04
C PRO A 46 -9.78 -6.68 -11.37
N ASP A 47 -9.11 -6.32 -10.27
CA ASP A 47 -9.41 -5.16 -9.44
C ASP A 47 -8.24 -4.17 -9.48
N GLY A 48 -8.17 -3.36 -10.54
CA GLY A 48 -7.17 -2.28 -10.62
C GLY A 48 -6.77 -1.88 -12.04
N PRO A 49 -5.85 -0.91 -12.17
CA PRO A 49 -5.26 -0.58 -13.46
C PRO A 49 -4.36 -1.72 -13.95
N ARG A 50 -4.26 -1.86 -15.28
CA ARG A 50 -3.27 -2.75 -15.91
C ARG A 50 -1.86 -2.33 -15.51
N LEU A 51 -0.99 -3.29 -15.18
CA LEU A 51 0.45 -3.03 -15.06
C LEU A 51 1.07 -3.26 -16.44
N PHE A 52 1.79 -2.26 -16.95
CA PHE A 52 2.35 -2.25 -18.29
C PHE A 52 3.86 -2.10 -18.22
N PHE A 53 4.61 -3.03 -18.79
CA PHE A 53 6.07 -3.04 -18.77
C PHE A 53 6.58 -2.75 -20.17
N GLN A 54 7.38 -1.70 -20.32
CA GLN A 54 7.85 -1.21 -21.61
C GLN A 54 9.37 -1.29 -21.69
N ALA A 55 9.86 -1.90 -22.76
CA ALA A 55 11.29 -1.90 -23.09
C ALA A 55 11.72 -0.49 -23.46
N VAL A 56 12.70 0.04 -22.74
CA VAL A 56 13.44 1.26 -23.11
C VAL A 56 14.94 0.97 -23.12
N PRO A 57 15.71 1.52 -24.07
CA PRO A 57 17.15 1.27 -24.15
C PRO A 57 17.96 2.03 -23.09
N GLU A 58 17.40 3.08 -22.50
CA GLU A 58 18.08 3.91 -21.49
C GLU A 58 17.96 3.35 -20.08
N ASP A 59 19.06 3.40 -19.34
CA ASP A 59 19.03 3.13 -17.91
C ASP A 59 18.27 4.23 -17.14
N LYS A 60 17.74 3.87 -15.97
CA LYS A 60 17.08 4.81 -15.07
C LYS A 60 18.06 5.83 -14.50
N VAL A 61 17.90 7.09 -14.89
CA VAL A 61 18.80 8.20 -14.48
C VAL A 61 18.32 9.02 -13.28
N ALA A 62 17.03 8.95 -12.93
CA ALA A 62 16.45 9.77 -11.86
C ALA A 62 15.32 9.04 -11.13
N LYS A 63 14.95 9.52 -9.93
CA LYS A 63 13.83 8.99 -9.15
C LYS A 63 12.51 9.14 -9.91
N ASN A 64 11.65 8.13 -9.83
CA ASN A 64 10.27 8.21 -10.33
C ASN A 64 9.51 9.35 -9.62
N ARG A 65 8.82 10.18 -10.40
CA ARG A 65 8.02 11.31 -9.86
C ARG A 65 6.62 10.87 -9.44
N MET A 66 6.12 9.81 -10.05
CA MET A 66 4.88 9.14 -9.69
C MET A 66 5.20 7.98 -8.76
N HIS A 67 4.33 7.76 -7.76
CA HIS A 67 4.47 6.69 -6.79
C HIS A 67 3.37 5.66 -7.01
N VAL A 68 3.76 4.39 -7.17
CA VAL A 68 2.84 3.26 -7.13
C VAL A 68 2.77 2.77 -5.69
N CYS A 69 1.62 2.89 -5.05
CA CYS A 69 1.42 2.50 -3.66
C CYS A 69 0.66 1.19 -3.58
N LEU A 70 1.30 0.17 -3.03
CA LEU A 70 0.72 -1.13 -2.73
C LEU A 70 0.18 -1.16 -1.32
N GLN A 71 -0.83 -1.99 -1.14
CA GLN A 71 -1.43 -2.28 0.16
C GLN A 71 -1.49 -3.80 0.32
N PRO A 72 -0.84 -4.36 1.36
CA PRO A 72 -0.92 -5.78 1.64
C PRO A 72 -2.36 -6.23 1.88
N THR A 73 -2.67 -7.43 1.38
CA THR A 73 -3.92 -8.16 1.67
C THR A 73 -3.58 -9.46 2.38
N GLY A 74 -4.36 -9.81 3.41
CA GLY A 74 -4.16 -11.05 4.18
C GLY A 74 -2.94 -11.08 5.12
N THR A 75 -2.07 -10.08 5.09
CA THR A 75 -0.90 -9.96 5.96
C THR A 75 -0.65 -8.50 6.37
N GLY A 76 0.23 -8.31 7.35
CA GLY A 76 0.74 -6.99 7.74
C GLY A 76 1.83 -6.51 6.79
N ARG A 77 2.09 -5.19 6.79
CA ARG A 77 3.10 -4.55 5.95
C ARG A 77 4.47 -5.18 6.13
N ASP A 78 4.90 -5.44 7.35
CA ASP A 78 6.27 -5.86 7.62
C ASP A 78 6.54 -7.28 7.10
N ALA A 79 5.58 -8.20 7.26
CA ALA A 79 5.66 -9.54 6.67
C ALA A 79 5.64 -9.50 5.13
N GLU A 80 4.91 -8.55 4.54
CA GLU A 80 4.90 -8.36 3.09
C GLU A 80 6.22 -7.75 2.58
N ILE A 81 6.87 -6.87 3.35
CA ILE A 81 8.24 -6.40 3.04
C ILE A 81 9.17 -7.60 2.95
N ASP A 82 9.17 -8.49 3.95
CA ASP A 82 10.04 -9.67 3.96
C ASP A 82 9.81 -10.55 2.73
N ARG A 83 8.54 -10.77 2.35
CA ARG A 83 8.18 -11.51 1.13
C ARG A 83 8.71 -10.82 -0.14
N LEU A 84 8.54 -9.51 -0.26
CA LEU A 84 8.97 -8.75 -1.44
C LEU A 84 10.49 -8.72 -1.57
N LEU A 85 11.21 -8.58 -0.45
CA LEU A 85 12.67 -8.68 -0.43
C LEU A 85 13.13 -10.07 -0.89
N ALA A 86 12.47 -11.14 -0.43
CA ALA A 86 12.75 -12.51 -0.88
C ALA A 86 12.46 -12.73 -2.38
N LEU A 87 11.52 -11.97 -2.96
CA LEU A 87 11.24 -11.99 -4.41
C LEU A 87 12.24 -11.21 -5.26
N GLY A 88 13.16 -10.45 -4.65
CA GLY A 88 14.18 -9.66 -5.34
C GLY A 88 13.95 -8.15 -5.32
N ALA A 89 12.99 -7.65 -4.54
CA ALA A 89 12.92 -6.22 -4.26
C ALA A 89 14.10 -5.78 -3.36
N THR A 90 14.40 -4.48 -3.35
CA THR A 90 15.37 -3.90 -2.40
C THR A 90 14.76 -2.74 -1.63
N MET A 91 15.17 -2.54 -0.37
CA MET A 91 14.73 -1.41 0.44
C MET A 91 15.39 -0.13 -0.05
N ALA A 92 14.60 0.91 -0.34
CA ALA A 92 15.09 2.21 -0.79
C ALA A 92 14.99 3.29 0.28
N ALA A 93 13.90 3.28 1.06
CA ALA A 93 13.71 4.18 2.19
C ALA A 93 12.73 3.56 3.19
N ASP A 94 13.08 3.62 4.47
CA ASP A 94 12.25 3.10 5.54
C ASP A 94 11.52 4.26 6.22
N HIS A 95 10.20 4.31 6.04
CA HIS A 95 9.30 5.29 6.64
C HIS A 95 8.20 4.59 7.44
N ARG A 96 8.50 3.40 7.98
CA ARG A 96 7.50 2.55 8.62
C ARG A 96 6.80 3.23 9.79
N ASP A 97 7.49 4.11 10.49
CA ASP A 97 6.94 4.99 11.55
C ASP A 97 5.85 5.93 11.01
N SER A 98 5.98 6.39 9.78
CA SER A 98 5.00 7.22 9.06
C SER A 98 3.97 6.40 8.27
N GLY A 99 4.05 5.07 8.29
CA GLY A 99 3.02 4.19 7.74
C GLY A 99 3.33 3.52 6.40
N TRP A 100 4.51 3.72 5.79
CA TRP A 100 4.89 3.03 4.55
C TRP A 100 6.40 2.74 4.46
N ALA A 101 6.81 1.86 3.55
CA ALA A 101 8.20 1.69 3.13
C ALA A 101 8.31 1.93 1.62
N VAL A 102 9.48 2.35 1.15
CA VAL A 102 9.77 2.49 -0.29
C VAL A 102 10.72 1.37 -0.68
N LEU A 103 10.31 0.56 -1.66
CA LEU A 103 11.13 -0.51 -2.23
C LEU A 103 11.44 -0.19 -3.70
N ARG A 104 12.45 -0.88 -4.24
CA ARG A 104 12.73 -0.93 -5.68
C ARG A 104 12.45 -2.33 -6.20
N ASP A 105 11.86 -2.39 -7.38
CA ASP A 105 11.82 -3.63 -8.16
C ASP A 105 13.21 -3.94 -8.78
N PRO A 106 13.39 -5.10 -9.44
CA PRO A 106 14.68 -5.48 -10.04
C PRO A 106 15.20 -4.51 -11.13
N ALA A 107 14.32 -3.70 -11.74
CA ALA A 107 14.71 -2.68 -12.70
C ALA A 107 15.04 -1.32 -12.04
N GLY A 108 14.95 -1.24 -10.71
CA GLY A 108 15.26 -0.04 -9.93
C GLY A 108 14.10 0.96 -9.81
N ASN A 109 12.90 0.62 -10.30
CA ASN A 109 11.71 1.47 -10.18
C ASN A 109 11.20 1.47 -8.75
N GLU A 110 10.89 2.65 -8.23
CA GLU A 110 10.39 2.79 -6.87
C GLU A 110 8.89 2.51 -6.76
N PHE A 111 8.50 1.74 -5.74
CA PHE A 111 7.11 1.57 -5.31
C PHE A 111 7.02 1.63 -3.77
N CYS A 112 5.86 2.06 -3.26
CA CYS A 112 5.61 2.15 -1.83
C CYS A 112 4.81 0.94 -1.35
N LEU A 113 5.12 0.41 -0.18
CA LEU A 113 4.25 -0.52 0.54
C LEU A 113 3.68 0.16 1.78
N THR A 114 2.36 0.33 1.80
CA THR A 114 1.61 0.95 2.89
C THR A 114 1.16 -0.05 3.95
N ARG A 115 0.65 0.44 5.08
CA ARG A 115 -0.09 -0.39 6.05
C ARG A 115 -1.27 -1.10 5.35
N SER A 116 -1.53 -2.34 5.75
CA SER A 116 -2.74 -3.06 5.36
C SER A 116 -4.00 -2.31 5.82
N SER A 117 -5.16 -2.72 5.30
CA SER A 117 -6.45 -2.16 5.76
C SER A 117 -6.65 -2.37 7.27
N ALA A 118 -6.26 -3.55 7.77
CA ALA A 118 -6.38 -3.91 9.19
C ALA A 118 -5.43 -3.08 10.06
N GLU A 119 -4.18 -2.90 9.63
CA GLU A 119 -3.18 -2.08 10.35
C GLU A 119 -3.56 -0.59 10.41
N ARG A 120 -4.35 -0.09 9.45
CA ARG A 120 -4.84 1.30 9.49
C ARG A 120 -6.01 1.51 10.44
N ARG A 121 -6.57 0.44 11.00
CA ARG A 121 -7.78 0.46 11.81
C ARG A 121 -7.61 -0.35 13.09
N SER A 122 -6.41 -0.42 13.66
CA SER A 122 -6.08 -1.29 14.80
C SER A 122 -6.50 -0.74 16.16
N TRP A 123 -6.81 0.55 16.26
CA TRP A 123 -7.23 1.22 17.49
C TRP A 123 -8.57 1.91 17.28
N VAL A 124 -9.45 1.87 18.28
CA VAL A 124 -10.76 2.52 18.28
C VAL A 124 -10.82 3.58 19.36
N VAL A 125 -11.33 4.75 19.01
CA VAL A 125 -11.81 5.71 20.00
C VAL A 125 -13.29 5.42 20.25
N TRP A 126 -13.60 5.13 21.50
CA TRP A 126 -14.97 4.90 21.97
C TRP A 126 -15.49 6.14 22.69
N ARG A 127 -16.80 6.34 22.63
CA ARG A 127 -17.55 7.32 23.41
C ARG A 127 -18.65 6.63 24.19
N GLN A 128 -18.80 6.97 25.46
CA GLN A 128 -19.98 6.61 26.26
C GLN A 128 -20.78 7.87 26.61
N ASP A 129 -22.08 7.82 26.37
CA ASP A 129 -23.01 8.88 26.76
C ASP A 129 -23.49 8.73 28.21
N ASP A 130 -24.22 9.74 28.71
CA ASP A 130 -24.76 9.78 30.06
C ASP A 130 -25.79 8.66 30.34
N ASN A 131 -26.33 8.02 29.30
CA ASN A 131 -27.26 6.91 29.40
C ASN A 131 -26.52 5.54 29.40
N GLY A 132 -25.19 5.54 29.32
CA GLY A 132 -24.37 4.34 29.29
C GLY A 132 -24.22 3.71 27.91
N ASN A 133 -24.77 4.32 26.85
CA ASN A 133 -24.63 3.80 25.50
C ASN A 133 -23.22 4.06 24.98
N ARG A 134 -22.63 3.04 24.35
CA ARG A 134 -21.28 3.10 23.79
C ARG A 134 -21.32 3.19 22.27
N PHE A 135 -20.52 4.09 21.72
CA PHE A 135 -20.43 4.34 20.30
C PHE A 135 -18.97 4.36 19.86
N GLU A 136 -18.69 3.72 18.73
CA GLU A 136 -17.43 3.90 18.03
C GLU A 136 -17.40 5.31 17.42
N VAL A 137 -16.35 6.07 17.73
CA VAL A 137 -16.14 7.41 17.17
C VAL A 137 -15.40 7.30 15.85
N ASP A 138 -14.24 6.64 15.86
CA ASP A 138 -13.41 6.40 14.67
C ASP A 138 -12.32 5.35 14.97
N ARG A 139 -11.62 4.89 13.93
CA ARG A 139 -10.50 3.95 14.01
C ARG A 139 -9.20 4.55 13.49
N PHE A 140 -8.10 4.15 14.12
CA PHE A 140 -6.76 4.68 13.87
C PHE A 140 -5.74 3.56 13.74
N ALA A 141 -4.63 3.87 13.08
CA ALA A 141 -3.53 2.94 12.93
C ALA A 141 -2.72 2.80 14.21
N THR A 142 -2.56 3.91 14.95
CA THR A 142 -1.76 3.95 16.18
C THR A 142 -2.59 4.37 17.38
N ARG A 143 -2.17 3.92 18.57
CA ARG A 143 -2.75 4.33 19.84
C ARG A 143 -2.60 5.84 20.07
N GLU A 144 -1.44 6.39 19.73
CA GLU A 144 -1.14 7.82 19.91
C GLU A 144 -2.07 8.72 19.09
N GLU A 145 -2.35 8.36 17.83
CA GLU A 145 -3.34 9.07 16.99
C GLU A 145 -4.74 9.01 17.62
N ALA A 146 -5.16 7.83 18.08
CA ALA A 146 -6.44 7.65 18.75
C ALA A 146 -6.53 8.47 20.06
N GLU A 147 -5.46 8.49 20.86
CA GLU A 147 -5.40 9.24 22.13
C GLU A 147 -5.46 10.74 21.89
N LYS A 148 -4.79 11.27 20.86
CA LYS A 148 -4.90 12.68 20.46
C LYS A 148 -6.34 13.06 20.11
N VAL A 149 -7.07 12.19 19.40
CA VAL A 149 -8.48 12.42 19.07
C VAL A 149 -9.36 12.35 20.32
N ALA A 150 -9.19 11.34 21.18
CA ALA A 150 -9.93 11.23 22.43
C ALA A 150 -9.74 12.47 23.32
N ALA A 151 -8.49 12.92 23.51
CA ALA A 151 -8.17 14.13 24.28
C ALA A 151 -8.80 15.38 23.68
N THR A 152 -8.81 15.51 22.35
CA THR A 152 -9.47 16.63 21.65
C THR A 152 -10.97 16.64 21.91
N MET A 153 -11.62 15.47 21.98
CA MET A 153 -13.05 15.37 22.24
C MET A 153 -13.40 15.68 23.70
N GLU A 154 -12.59 15.21 24.65
CA GLU A 154 -12.74 15.53 26.08
C GLU A 154 -12.59 17.03 26.34
N ALA A 155 -11.62 17.68 25.70
CA ALA A 155 -11.37 19.12 25.84
C ALA A 155 -12.55 20.00 25.40
N ARG A 156 -13.50 19.49 24.61
CA ARG A 156 -14.71 20.22 24.17
C ARG A 156 -15.76 20.37 25.29
N GLY A 157 -15.54 19.77 26.46
CA GLY A 157 -16.38 19.99 27.65
C GLY A 157 -17.75 19.28 27.59
N HIS A 158 -17.88 18.25 26.75
CA HIS A 158 -19.06 17.38 26.76
C HIS A 158 -19.03 16.47 28.00
N LYS A 159 -20.19 16.15 28.60
CA LYS A 159 -20.30 15.20 29.74
C LYS A 159 -19.98 13.74 29.39
N GLN A 160 -19.46 13.51 28.20
CA GLN A 160 -19.23 12.18 27.63
C GLN A 160 -17.85 11.67 27.99
N LEU A 161 -17.75 10.36 28.20
CA LEU A 161 -16.48 9.68 28.44
C LEU A 161 -15.90 9.17 27.12
N TYR A 162 -14.61 9.41 26.88
CA TYR A 162 -13.89 8.89 25.73
C TYR A 162 -12.77 7.95 26.20
N TRP A 163 -12.50 6.88 25.44
CA TRP A 163 -11.34 6.04 25.71
C TRP A 163 -10.86 5.35 24.44
N VAL A 164 -9.61 4.87 24.49
CA VAL A 164 -8.96 4.17 23.38
C VAL A 164 -8.85 2.69 23.72
N ALA A 165 -9.21 1.82 22.78
CA ALA A 165 -9.07 0.37 22.90
C ALA A 165 -8.57 -0.24 21.59
N PRO A 166 -7.85 -1.38 21.61
CA PRO A 166 -7.55 -2.11 20.39
C PRO A 166 -8.84 -2.63 19.74
N VAL A 167 -8.82 -2.81 18.41
CA VAL A 167 -9.88 -3.57 17.72
C VAL A 167 -9.75 -5.04 18.09
N GLU A 168 -10.86 -5.63 18.54
CA GLU A 168 -11.00 -7.09 18.77
C GLU A 168 -11.04 -7.88 17.46
#